data_AF-M6UP89-F1
#
_entry.id   AF-M6UP89-F1
#
_cell.length_a   1.000
_cell.length_b   1.000
_cell.length_c   1.000
_cell.angle_alpha   90.00
_cell.angle_beta   90.00
_cell.angle_gamma   90.00
#
_symmetry.space_group_name_H-M   'P 1'
#
loop_
_entity.id
_entity.type
_entity.pdbx_description
1 polymer ?
#
loop_
_entity_poly.entity_id
_entity_poly.type
_entity_poly.pdbx_seq_one_letter_code
_entity_poly.pdbx_strand_id
1 'polypeptide(L)'
;MKPFLRIFVCLLLLFVGQTTFSQNAEKPDPNKKDGGTEYYPLAYYDERLAVKNISFFRRHSDNGKGEFLDVMVEMENRSFDAAKFSIYILAVNESTAVNSEKRELVPFPKWRGYDAENSTLVINFQNLMPQKLESKSVWGEERYNKAKKEYDDRIARGEIAKMSIPALTEIITYLTNHSENALEFTIFGEQGPKKDQVLISNFVDQTEEEKKKQAHESLNKHTYTIYNAKYKTTLMSHHYIEYRPGYLTYNKIAVLIFNPLKEKNKLVYRKFMDVSGVKLRN
;
A
#
# COMPACT_ATOMS: atom_id res chain seq x y z
N MET A 1 19.14 65.69 11.78
CA MET A 1 19.29 64.37 11.10
C MET A 1 19.66 63.33 12.16
N LYS A 2 18.85 62.27 12.40
CA LYS A 2 19.20 60.98 13.07
C LYS A 2 18.03 60.14 13.69
N PRO A 3 16.73 60.34 13.40
CA PRO A 3 15.73 59.29 13.65
C PRO A 3 15.30 58.56 12.37
N PHE A 4 15.14 59.26 11.25
CA PHE A 4 14.73 58.67 9.96
C PHE A 4 15.73 57.64 9.42
N LEU A 5 17.03 57.88 9.60
CA LEU A 5 18.08 56.94 9.18
C LEU A 5 18.03 55.62 9.97
N ARG A 6 17.63 55.66 11.25
CA ARG A 6 17.53 54.46 12.11
C ARG A 6 16.31 53.60 11.73
N ILE A 7 15.18 54.24 11.44
CA ILE A 7 13.97 53.55 10.99
C ILE A 7 14.21 52.89 9.62
N PHE A 8 14.90 53.57 8.71
CA PHE A 8 15.20 53.02 7.39
C PHE A 8 16.15 51.81 7.45
N VAL A 9 17.14 51.82 8.34
CA VAL A 9 18.06 50.68 8.55
C VAL A 9 17.35 49.49 9.19
N CYS A 10 16.42 49.69 10.13
CA CYS A 10 15.62 48.61 10.69
C CYS A 10 14.63 48.01 9.68
N LEU A 11 14.07 48.82 8.77
CA LEU A 11 13.20 48.32 7.70
C LEU A 11 13.99 47.50 6.66
N LEU A 12 15.22 47.90 6.36
CA LEU A 12 16.11 47.17 5.44
C LEU A 12 16.55 45.81 6.02
N LEU A 13 16.77 45.73 7.33
CA LEU A 13 17.09 44.46 8.00
C LEU A 13 15.91 43.48 8.07
N LEU A 14 14.66 43.98 8.09
CA LEU A 14 13.46 43.14 8.01
C LEU A 14 13.26 42.52 6.62
N PHE A 15 13.67 43.20 5.54
CA PHE A 15 13.61 42.65 4.18
C PHE A 15 14.77 41.70 3.85
N VAL A 16 15.96 41.88 4.45
CA VAL A 16 17.09 40.96 4.27
C VAL A 16 16.90 39.65 5.07
N GLY A 17 16.09 39.68 6.15
CA GLY A 17 15.77 38.49 6.95
C GLY A 17 14.75 37.51 6.33
N GLN A 18 14.08 37.87 5.23
CA GLN A 18 13.06 37.01 4.60
C GLN A 18 13.56 36.21 3.37
N THR A 19 14.82 36.34 2.99
CA THR A 19 15.36 35.66 1.78
C THR A 19 16.16 34.38 2.06
N THR A 20 16.16 33.86 3.29
CA THR A 20 16.89 32.62 3.66
C THR A 20 16.04 31.50 4.24
N PHE A 21 14.73 31.49 3.95
CA PHE A 21 13.88 30.29 4.00
C PHE A 21 13.28 30.01 2.61
N SER A 22 14.15 29.90 1.61
CA SER A 22 13.79 29.11 0.43
C SER A 22 14.15 27.67 0.76
N GLN A 23 13.12 26.82 0.88
CA GLN A 23 13.30 25.40 0.63
C GLN A 23 14.10 25.28 -0.68
N ASN A 24 15.27 24.67 -0.62
CA ASN A 24 15.97 24.21 -1.81
C ASN A 24 15.14 23.07 -2.41
N ALA A 25 14.03 23.42 -3.05
CA ALA A 25 13.51 22.62 -4.14
C ALA A 25 14.48 22.91 -5.30
N GLU A 26 15.29 21.90 -5.65
CA GLU A 26 16.08 21.94 -6.88
C GLU A 26 15.19 22.44 -8.02
N LYS A 27 15.66 23.47 -8.73
CA LYS A 27 15.04 23.84 -10.01
C LYS A 27 15.13 22.61 -10.92
N PRO A 28 14.02 22.16 -11.52
CA PRO A 28 14.06 21.02 -12.42
C PRO A 28 14.89 21.41 -13.64
N ASP A 29 15.98 20.68 -13.87
CA ASP A 29 16.80 20.77 -15.07
C ASP A 29 15.99 20.19 -16.24
N PRO A 30 15.65 20.98 -17.28
CA PRO A 30 14.79 20.53 -18.39
C PRO A 30 15.45 19.44 -19.27
N ASN A 31 16.73 19.10 -19.04
CA ASN A 31 17.44 18.03 -19.75
C ASN A 31 17.68 16.76 -18.91
N LYS A 32 17.26 16.70 -17.64
CA LYS A 32 17.17 15.43 -16.93
C LYS A 32 15.90 14.72 -17.38
N LYS A 33 16.05 13.61 -18.10
CA LYS A 33 14.99 12.60 -18.19
C LYS A 33 14.50 12.34 -16.77
N ASP A 34 13.20 12.50 -16.53
CA ASP A 34 12.51 12.16 -15.28
C ASP A 34 12.87 10.72 -14.86
N GLY A 35 13.94 10.59 -14.10
CA GLY A 35 14.49 9.34 -13.61
C GLY A 35 14.98 9.47 -12.16
N GLY A 36 14.71 10.61 -11.53
CA GLY A 36 14.75 10.75 -10.08
C GLY A 36 13.49 10.12 -9.53
N THR A 37 13.52 8.81 -9.29
CA THR A 37 12.49 8.13 -8.51
C THR A 37 12.47 8.78 -7.13
N GLU A 38 11.46 9.61 -6.85
CA GLU A 38 11.15 10.01 -5.47
C GLU A 38 10.80 8.73 -4.71
N TYR A 39 11.80 8.16 -4.05
CA TYR A 39 11.61 7.06 -3.13
C TYR A 39 10.81 7.58 -1.94
N TYR A 40 9.56 7.13 -1.82
CA TYR A 40 8.51 7.51 -0.86
C TYR A 40 7.63 8.70 -1.24
N PRO A 41 6.55 8.47 -2.02
CA PRO A 41 5.52 9.49 -2.19
C PRO A 41 4.88 9.82 -0.84
N LEU A 42 4.98 11.09 -0.43
CA LEU A 42 4.37 11.60 0.79
C LEU A 42 2.87 11.86 0.56
N ALA A 43 2.07 11.58 1.58
CA ALA A 43 0.63 11.83 1.53
C ALA A 43 0.32 13.30 1.86
N TYR A 44 -0.51 13.93 1.04
CA TYR A 44 -0.97 15.30 1.23
C TYR A 44 -2.36 15.32 1.82
N TYR A 45 -2.47 15.82 3.04
CA TYR A 45 -3.73 15.88 3.76
C TYR A 45 -4.86 16.54 2.95
N ASP A 46 -6.04 15.93 2.97
CA ASP A 46 -7.28 16.48 2.41
C ASP A 46 -8.27 16.67 3.55
N GLU A 47 -8.71 17.91 3.78
CA GLU A 47 -9.57 18.28 4.91
C GLU A 47 -10.91 17.54 4.90
N ARG A 48 -11.38 17.11 3.73
CA ARG A 48 -12.66 16.42 3.56
C ARG A 48 -12.60 14.97 4.05
N LEU A 49 -11.43 14.34 4.01
CA LEU A 49 -11.25 12.92 4.32
C LEU A 49 -10.71 12.76 5.75
N ALA A 50 -11.45 12.03 6.58
CA ALA A 50 -10.96 11.57 7.88
C ALA A 50 -11.02 10.05 7.97
N VAL A 51 -9.85 9.40 8.11
CA VAL A 51 -9.79 7.96 8.40
C VAL A 51 -9.89 7.77 9.91
N LYS A 52 -11.01 7.24 10.40
CA LYS A 52 -11.27 7.07 11.84
C LYS A 52 -10.58 5.86 12.41
N ASN A 53 -10.78 4.72 11.77
CA ASN A 53 -10.33 3.44 12.28
C ASN A 53 -9.89 2.54 11.13
N ILE A 54 -8.90 1.70 11.43
CA ILE A 54 -8.51 0.58 10.57
C ILE A 54 -8.45 -0.63 11.46
N SER A 55 -9.31 -1.60 11.17
CA SER A 55 -9.42 -2.84 11.92
C SER A 55 -9.13 -4.04 11.01
N PHE A 56 -8.69 -5.12 11.64
CA PHE A 56 -8.22 -6.32 10.96
C PHE A 56 -8.94 -7.52 11.54
N PHE A 57 -9.45 -8.36 10.65
CA PHE A 57 -10.03 -9.64 11.03
C PHE A 57 -9.38 -10.74 10.22
N ARG A 58 -9.14 -11.86 10.88
CA ARG A 58 -8.59 -13.03 10.24
C ARG A 58 -9.54 -14.18 10.42
N ARG A 59 -9.94 -14.79 9.32
CA ARG A 59 -10.92 -15.88 9.29
C ARG A 59 -10.47 -16.98 8.35
N HIS A 60 -10.90 -18.20 8.64
CA HIS A 60 -10.75 -19.32 7.72
C HIS A 60 -11.59 -19.06 6.46
N SER A 61 -11.10 -19.53 5.32
CA SER A 61 -11.92 -19.54 4.10
C SER A 61 -13.03 -20.59 4.23
N ASP A 62 -14.18 -20.32 3.63
CA ASP A 62 -15.35 -21.22 3.71
C ASP A 62 -15.07 -22.61 3.12
N ASN A 63 -14.08 -22.72 2.23
CA ASN A 63 -13.62 -23.97 1.64
C ASN A 63 -12.55 -24.72 2.47
N GLY A 64 -12.08 -24.15 3.60
CA GLY A 64 -11.06 -24.72 4.48
C GLY A 64 -9.63 -24.80 3.91
N LYS A 65 -9.41 -24.37 2.66
CA LYS A 65 -8.11 -24.47 1.96
C LYS A 65 -7.17 -23.28 2.22
N GLY A 66 -7.66 -22.24 2.88
CA GLY A 66 -6.90 -21.03 3.11
C GLY A 66 -7.50 -20.16 4.19
N GLU A 67 -7.12 -18.89 4.15
CA GLU A 67 -7.55 -17.88 5.09
C GLU A 67 -7.76 -16.54 4.40
N PHE A 68 -8.55 -15.70 5.06
CA PHE A 68 -8.76 -14.31 4.70
C PHE A 68 -8.17 -13.42 5.78
N LEU A 69 -7.43 -12.42 5.34
CA LEU A 69 -7.19 -11.20 6.09
C LEU A 69 -8.15 -10.14 5.56
N ASP A 70 -9.16 -9.82 6.37
CA ASP A 70 -10.10 -8.75 6.08
C ASP A 70 -9.60 -7.46 6.73
N VAL A 71 -9.46 -6.41 5.91
CA VAL A 71 -9.04 -5.09 6.37
C VAL A 71 -10.20 -4.13 6.21
N MET A 72 -10.70 -3.64 7.34
CA MET A 72 -11.83 -2.71 7.39
C MET A 72 -11.31 -1.30 7.70
N VAL A 73 -11.51 -0.39 6.75
CA VAL A 73 -11.13 1.02 6.80
C VAL A 73 -12.40 1.86 6.94
N GLU A 74 -12.54 2.51 8.09
CA GLU A 74 -13.65 3.42 8.38
C GLU A 74 -13.25 4.86 8.05
N MET A 75 -14.01 5.47 7.15
CA MET A 75 -13.76 6.82 6.64
C MET A 75 -14.98 7.70 6.90
N GLU A 76 -14.72 8.97 7.20
CA GLU A 76 -15.72 10.00 7.40
C GLU A 76 -15.47 11.17 6.45
N ASN A 77 -16.57 11.72 5.91
CA ASN A 77 -16.56 12.97 5.18
C ASN A 77 -16.79 14.13 6.16
N ARG A 78 -15.88 15.10 6.14
CA ARG A 78 -16.00 16.34 6.92
C ARG A 78 -16.67 17.47 6.14
N SER A 79 -16.96 17.27 4.86
CA SER A 79 -17.70 18.21 4.01
C SER A 79 -19.17 17.83 3.87
N PHE A 80 -20.01 18.82 3.58
CA PHE A 80 -21.43 18.61 3.23
C PHE A 80 -21.61 17.97 1.86
N ASP A 81 -20.68 18.22 0.94
CA ASP A 81 -20.72 17.69 -0.42
C ASP A 81 -20.09 16.31 -0.50
N ALA A 82 -20.61 15.46 -1.39
CA ALA A 82 -20.02 14.15 -1.66
C ALA A 82 -18.63 14.31 -2.29
N ALA A 83 -17.66 13.53 -1.81
CA ALA A 83 -16.29 13.55 -2.30
C ALA A 83 -15.90 12.18 -2.87
N LYS A 84 -15.25 12.19 -4.05
CA LYS A 84 -14.73 10.99 -4.70
C LYS A 84 -13.28 10.77 -4.33
N PHE A 85 -12.93 9.54 -3.98
CA PHE A 85 -11.59 9.10 -3.66
C PHE A 85 -11.32 7.76 -4.36
N SER A 86 -10.06 7.36 -4.41
CA SER A 86 -9.69 6.01 -4.83
C SER A 86 -8.73 5.38 -3.84
N ILE A 87 -8.72 4.06 -3.71
CA ILE A 87 -7.98 3.36 -2.67
C ILE A 87 -7.30 2.09 -3.19
N TYR A 88 -6.07 1.89 -2.71
CA TYR A 88 -5.38 0.61 -2.73
C TYR A 88 -5.21 0.10 -1.30
N ILE A 89 -5.45 -1.19 -1.13
CA ILE A 89 -5.06 -1.90 0.08
C ILE A 89 -4.18 -3.06 -0.35
N LEU A 90 -2.96 -3.07 0.17
CA LEU A 90 -1.95 -4.08 -0.12
C LEU A 90 -1.67 -4.86 1.16
N ALA A 91 -1.87 -6.18 1.12
CA ALA A 91 -1.43 -7.09 2.15
C ALA A 91 -0.16 -7.81 1.69
N VAL A 92 0.88 -7.81 2.53
CA VAL A 92 2.15 -8.48 2.24
C VAL A 92 2.58 -9.36 3.41
N ASN A 93 3.31 -10.42 3.08
CA ASN A 93 4.18 -11.09 4.03
C ASN A 93 5.62 -10.71 3.71
N GLU A 94 6.25 -10.01 4.64
CA GLU A 94 7.63 -9.55 4.54
C GLU A 94 8.48 -10.22 5.61
N SER A 95 9.63 -10.76 5.23
CA SER A 95 10.61 -11.34 6.14
C SER A 95 12.00 -10.76 5.88
N THR A 96 12.90 -10.90 6.83
CA THR A 96 14.31 -10.55 6.62
C THR A 96 14.93 -11.45 5.54
N ALA A 97 15.91 -10.93 4.79
CA ALA A 97 16.68 -11.71 3.83
C ALA A 97 17.59 -12.76 4.50
N VAL A 98 17.78 -12.67 5.82
CA VAL A 98 18.55 -13.63 6.61
C VAL A 98 17.92 -15.00 6.54
N ASN A 99 18.71 -15.97 6.07
CA ASN A 99 18.40 -17.38 6.26
C ASN A 99 18.81 -17.78 7.69
N SER A 100 17.83 -18.11 8.54
CA SER A 100 18.05 -18.50 9.94
C SER A 100 18.97 -19.70 10.08
N GLU A 101 18.81 -20.73 9.25
CA GLU A 101 19.62 -21.96 9.29
C GLU A 101 21.09 -21.65 8.98
N LYS A 102 21.33 -20.84 7.95
CA LYS A 102 22.68 -20.39 7.60
C LYS A 102 23.30 -19.53 8.71
N ARG A 103 22.48 -18.68 9.34
CA ARG A 103 22.90 -17.76 10.40
C ARG A 103 23.28 -18.48 11.69
N GLU A 104 22.63 -19.61 11.98
CA GLU A 104 23.00 -20.47 13.10
C GLU A 104 24.36 -21.13 12.87
N LEU A 105 24.64 -21.59 11.64
CA LEU A 105 25.92 -22.21 11.27
C LEU A 105 27.07 -21.19 11.19
N VAL A 106 26.82 -20.02 10.61
CA VAL A 106 27.78 -18.94 10.47
C VAL A 106 27.18 -17.67 11.07
N PRO A 107 27.35 -17.46 12.39
CA PRO A 107 26.78 -16.30 13.07
C PRO A 107 27.46 -15.03 12.59
N PHE A 108 26.66 -13.97 12.52
CA PHE A 108 27.20 -12.67 12.15
C PHE A 108 28.14 -12.14 13.23
N PRO A 109 29.31 -11.60 12.85
CA PRO A 109 30.27 -11.13 13.82
C PRO A 109 29.66 -10.02 14.69
N LYS A 110 29.60 -10.25 16.01
CA LYS A 110 28.98 -9.31 16.97
C LYS A 110 29.62 -7.92 16.99
N TRP A 111 30.88 -7.80 16.55
CA TRP A 111 31.61 -6.54 16.48
C TRP A 111 31.20 -5.67 15.28
N ARG A 112 30.54 -6.24 14.27
CA ARG A 112 30.00 -5.49 13.14
C ARG A 112 28.59 -5.03 13.54
N GLY A 113 28.39 -3.71 13.67
CA GLY A 113 27.11 -3.16 14.12
C GLY A 113 25.99 -3.23 13.08
N TYR A 114 26.32 -3.10 11.80
CA TYR A 114 25.33 -3.07 10.72
C TYR A 114 25.36 -4.37 9.91
N ASP A 115 24.24 -5.10 9.95
CA ASP A 115 24.01 -6.24 9.07
C ASP A 115 23.06 -5.87 7.93
N ALA A 116 23.60 -5.86 6.72
CA ALA A 116 22.85 -5.57 5.51
C ALA A 116 21.77 -6.63 5.24
N GLU A 117 22.02 -7.92 5.51
CA GLU A 117 21.06 -8.99 5.25
C GLU A 117 19.85 -8.91 6.20
N ASN A 118 20.09 -8.56 7.47
CA ASN A 118 19.02 -8.36 8.45
C ASN A 118 18.20 -7.09 8.17
N SER A 119 18.84 -6.06 7.61
CA SER A 119 18.17 -4.81 7.24
C SER A 119 17.41 -4.91 5.91
N THR A 120 17.74 -5.91 5.08
CA THR A 120 17.07 -6.13 3.81
C THR A 120 15.81 -6.94 4.03
N LEU A 121 14.68 -6.33 3.72
CA LEU A 121 13.37 -6.96 3.80
C LEU A 121 12.97 -7.54 2.43
N VAL A 122 12.49 -8.77 2.44
CA VAL A 122 12.08 -9.53 1.25
C VAL A 122 10.61 -9.88 1.38
N ILE A 123 9.85 -9.60 0.33
CA ILE A 123 8.44 -9.99 0.25
C ILE A 123 8.34 -11.44 -0.21
N ASN A 124 7.68 -12.28 0.58
CA ASN A 124 7.43 -13.68 0.25
C ASN A 124 6.21 -13.86 -0.65
N PHE A 125 5.15 -13.09 -0.38
CA PHE A 125 3.94 -13.03 -1.17
C PHE A 125 3.16 -11.75 -0.86
N GLN A 126 2.29 -11.37 -1.78
CA GLN A 126 1.47 -10.18 -1.69
C GLN A 126 0.09 -10.41 -2.31
N ASN A 127 -0.89 -9.63 -1.87
CA ASN A 127 -2.18 -9.53 -2.50
C ASN A 127 -2.68 -8.07 -2.46
N LEU A 128 -3.05 -7.55 -3.62
CA LEU A 128 -3.48 -6.17 -3.82
C LEU A 128 -4.97 -6.13 -4.14
N MET A 129 -5.69 -5.23 -3.49
CA MET A 129 -7.05 -4.83 -3.82
C MET A 129 -7.00 -3.48 -4.58
N PRO A 130 -7.72 -3.30 -5.70
CA PRO A 130 -8.79 -4.18 -6.22
C PRO A 130 -8.30 -5.31 -7.13
N GLN A 131 -7.19 -5.11 -7.84
CA GLN A 131 -6.65 -6.07 -8.81
C GLN A 131 -5.30 -6.61 -8.35
N LYS A 132 -5.07 -7.91 -8.59
CA LYS A 132 -3.80 -8.56 -8.30
C LYS A 132 -2.65 -7.91 -9.07
N LEU A 133 -1.59 -7.56 -8.36
CA LEU A 133 -0.39 -6.94 -8.93
C LEU A 133 0.59 -8.00 -9.43
N GLU A 134 0.98 -7.89 -10.69
CA GLU A 134 2.05 -8.71 -11.27
C GLU A 134 3.42 -8.04 -11.09
N SER A 135 4.43 -8.83 -10.72
CA SER A 135 5.81 -8.35 -10.56
C SER A 135 6.39 -7.78 -11.86
N LYS A 136 5.95 -8.29 -13.02
CA LYS A 136 6.37 -7.81 -14.34
C LYS A 136 5.97 -6.34 -14.56
N SER A 137 4.77 -5.95 -14.10
CA SER A 137 4.27 -4.58 -14.26
C SER A 137 5.05 -3.56 -13.43
N VAL A 138 5.54 -3.95 -12.25
CA VAL A 138 6.31 -3.08 -11.35
C VAL A 138 7.75 -2.88 -11.84
N TRP A 139 8.41 -3.96 -12.25
CA TRP A 139 9.82 -3.93 -12.64
C TRP A 139 10.06 -3.62 -14.11
N GLY A 140 9.04 -3.75 -14.95
CA GLY A 140 9.21 -3.78 -16.40
C GLY A 140 9.86 -5.08 -16.89
N GLU A 141 9.99 -5.23 -18.20
CA GLU A 141 10.42 -6.49 -18.81
C GLU A 141 11.90 -6.81 -18.54
N GLU A 142 12.78 -5.81 -18.60
CA GLU A 142 14.22 -5.99 -18.48
C GLU A 142 14.62 -6.55 -17.10
N ARG A 143 14.18 -5.87 -16.04
CA ARG A 143 14.52 -6.25 -14.67
C ARG A 143 13.82 -7.53 -14.26
N TYR A 144 12.59 -7.75 -14.72
CA TYR A 144 11.89 -9.01 -14.53
C TYR A 144 12.62 -10.19 -15.20
N ASN A 145 13.06 -10.03 -16.44
CA ASN A 145 13.80 -11.08 -17.16
C ASN A 145 15.15 -11.39 -16.50
N LYS A 146 15.84 -10.37 -15.96
CA LYS A 146 17.07 -10.58 -15.18
C LYS A 146 16.80 -11.39 -13.91
N ALA A 147 15.76 -11.02 -13.14
CA ALA A 147 15.36 -11.73 -11.94
C ALA A 147 14.92 -13.18 -12.23
N LYS A 148 14.20 -13.37 -13.35
CA LYS A 148 13.79 -14.70 -13.82
C LYS A 148 15.00 -15.55 -14.19
N LYS A 149 15.98 -14.99 -14.93
CA LYS A 149 17.20 -15.70 -15.29
C LYS A 149 17.99 -16.11 -14.04
N GLU A 150 18.13 -15.23 -13.07
CA GLU A 150 18.80 -15.55 -11.80
C GLU A 150 18.09 -16.67 -11.04
N TYR A 151 16.75 -16.66 -11.03
CA TYR A 151 15.95 -17.74 -10.49
C TYR A 151 16.20 -19.06 -11.24
N ASP A 152 16.14 -19.06 -12.57
CA ASP A 152 16.36 -20.26 -13.40
C ASP A 152 17.78 -20.82 -13.20
N ASP A 153 18.80 -19.95 -13.10
CA ASP A 153 20.20 -20.32 -12.86
C ASP A 153 20.41 -20.95 -11.46
N ARG A 154 19.62 -20.54 -10.45
CA ARG A 154 19.65 -21.14 -9.10
C ARG A 154 18.97 -22.51 -9.08
N ILE A 155 17.83 -22.63 -9.75
CA ILE A 155 17.14 -23.91 -9.91
C ILE A 155 18.00 -24.90 -10.69
N ALA A 156 18.68 -24.46 -11.76
CA ALA A 156 19.61 -25.29 -12.53
C ALA A 156 20.80 -25.80 -11.69
N ARG A 157 21.20 -25.05 -10.66
CA ARG A 157 22.21 -25.48 -9.67
C ARG A 157 21.67 -26.43 -8.59
N GLY A 158 20.37 -26.75 -8.61
CA GLY A 158 19.72 -27.59 -7.61
C GLY A 158 19.39 -26.88 -6.30
N GLU A 159 19.43 -25.54 -6.25
CA GLU A 159 19.05 -24.78 -5.07
C GLU A 159 17.52 -24.68 -4.93
N ILE A 160 17.01 -24.71 -3.70
CA ILE A 160 15.60 -24.37 -3.42
C ILE A 160 15.49 -22.84 -3.48
N ALA A 161 15.12 -22.32 -4.66
CA ALA A 161 14.93 -20.90 -4.91
C ALA A 161 13.44 -20.55 -5.02
N LYS A 162 13.10 -19.32 -4.60
CA LYS A 162 11.80 -18.70 -4.89
C LYS A 162 12.04 -17.51 -5.82
N MET A 163 11.10 -17.27 -6.73
CA MET A 163 11.17 -16.08 -7.57
C MET A 163 11.07 -14.83 -6.70
N SER A 164 11.96 -13.87 -6.96
CA SER A 164 11.96 -12.59 -6.24
C SER A 164 10.71 -11.78 -6.56
N ILE A 165 10.19 -11.09 -5.55
CA ILE A 165 9.09 -10.12 -5.66
C ILE A 165 9.67 -8.70 -5.51
N PRO A 166 9.10 -7.68 -6.19
CA PRO A 166 9.46 -6.27 -5.97
C PRO A 166 9.46 -5.90 -4.49
N ALA A 167 10.39 -5.01 -4.12
CA ALA A 167 10.44 -4.53 -2.74
C ALA A 167 9.19 -3.70 -2.43
N LEU A 168 8.80 -3.62 -1.15
CA LEU A 168 7.61 -2.86 -0.73
C LEU A 168 7.66 -1.41 -1.23
N THR A 169 8.84 -0.78 -1.16
CA THR A 169 9.05 0.59 -1.63
C THR A 169 8.76 0.74 -3.12
N GLU A 170 9.23 -0.19 -3.94
CA GLU A 170 9.02 -0.19 -5.40
C GLU A 170 7.54 -0.36 -5.74
N ILE A 171 6.84 -1.23 -5.01
CA ILE A 171 5.40 -1.44 -5.17
C ILE A 171 4.64 -0.16 -4.83
N ILE A 172 4.92 0.47 -3.69
CA ILE A 172 4.21 1.68 -3.27
C ILE A 172 4.45 2.83 -4.23
N THR A 173 5.68 3.01 -4.72
CA THR A 173 5.99 4.00 -5.75
C THR A 173 5.22 3.71 -7.04
N TYR A 174 5.21 2.46 -7.49
CA TYR A 174 4.43 2.05 -8.67
C TYR A 174 2.93 2.35 -8.51
N LEU A 175 2.34 1.97 -7.37
CA LEU A 175 0.92 2.19 -7.08
C LEU A 175 0.57 3.68 -6.99
N THR A 176 1.50 4.51 -6.51
CA THR A 176 1.26 5.94 -6.41
C THR A 176 1.30 6.62 -7.77
N ASN A 177 2.16 6.13 -8.67
CA ASN A 177 2.21 6.62 -10.06
C ASN A 177 1.01 6.14 -10.88
N HIS A 178 0.47 4.96 -10.57
CA HIS A 178 -0.67 4.34 -11.29
C HIS A 178 -1.95 4.36 -10.44
N SER A 179 -2.33 5.54 -9.96
CA SER A 179 -3.53 5.75 -9.14
C SER A 179 -4.86 5.46 -9.86
N GLU A 180 -4.85 5.38 -11.19
CA GLU A 180 -6.01 5.16 -12.05
C GLU A 180 -6.60 3.75 -11.95
N ASN A 181 -5.80 2.75 -11.56
CA ASN A 181 -6.31 1.38 -11.35
C ASN A 181 -6.81 1.16 -9.92
N ALA A 182 -6.81 2.20 -9.08
CA ALA A 182 -7.29 2.12 -7.71
C ALA A 182 -8.81 2.01 -7.67
N LEU A 183 -9.34 1.41 -6.61
CA LEU A 183 -10.78 1.28 -6.45
C LEU A 183 -11.39 2.65 -6.19
N GLU A 184 -12.19 3.16 -7.12
CA GLU A 184 -12.94 4.40 -6.92
C GLU A 184 -14.11 4.19 -5.96
N PHE A 185 -14.28 5.13 -5.03
CA PHE A 185 -15.40 5.16 -4.11
C PHE A 185 -15.80 6.60 -3.79
N THR A 186 -17.02 6.77 -3.31
CA THR A 186 -17.56 8.09 -2.94
C THR A 186 -17.91 8.07 -1.46
N ILE A 187 -17.45 9.08 -0.73
CA ILE A 187 -17.90 9.34 0.64
C ILE A 187 -18.99 10.39 0.58
N PHE A 188 -20.20 10.00 0.93
CA PHE A 188 -21.38 10.85 0.83
C PHE A 188 -21.42 11.87 1.97
N GLY A 189 -21.89 13.08 1.69
CA GLY A 189 -22.17 14.12 2.68
C GLY A 189 -23.64 14.11 3.09
N GLU A 190 -24.28 15.28 3.05
CA GLU A 190 -25.64 15.49 3.57
C GLU A 190 -26.72 14.75 2.75
N GLN A 191 -26.56 14.68 1.43
CA GLN A 191 -27.53 14.04 0.52
C GLN A 191 -27.64 12.51 0.72
N GLY A 192 -26.64 11.89 1.35
CA GLY A 192 -26.57 10.45 1.58
C GLY A 192 -26.47 9.60 0.31
N PRO A 193 -26.21 8.28 0.45
CA PRO A 193 -26.22 7.35 -0.67
C PRO A 193 -27.65 7.01 -1.09
N LYS A 194 -27.86 6.75 -2.38
CA LYS A 194 -29.08 6.10 -2.88
C LYS A 194 -29.10 4.62 -2.46
N LYS A 195 -30.26 3.96 -2.50
CA LYS A 195 -30.44 2.56 -2.05
C LYS A 195 -29.48 1.58 -2.74
N ASP A 196 -29.22 1.78 -4.03
CA ASP A 196 -28.28 1.02 -4.86
C ASP A 196 -26.80 1.28 -4.53
N GLN A 197 -26.49 2.38 -3.84
CA GLN A 197 -25.14 2.80 -3.50
C GLN A 197 -24.77 2.48 -2.05
N VAL A 198 -25.70 1.97 -1.24
CA VAL A 198 -25.47 1.62 0.16
C VAL A 198 -24.49 0.46 0.30
N LEU A 199 -24.60 -0.55 -0.56
CA LEU A 199 -23.74 -1.74 -0.54
C LEU A 199 -23.19 -1.98 -1.95
N ILE A 200 -21.88 -1.88 -2.09
CA ILE A 200 -21.17 -2.17 -3.34
C ILE A 200 -20.18 -3.28 -3.05
N SER A 201 -20.28 -4.41 -3.73
CA SER A 201 -19.40 -5.55 -3.53
C SER A 201 -19.07 -6.21 -4.87
N ASN A 202 -17.87 -6.76 -4.99
CA ASN A 202 -17.49 -7.63 -6.11
C ASN A 202 -17.63 -9.11 -5.79
N PHE A 203 -18.45 -9.44 -4.79
CA PHE A 203 -18.73 -10.82 -4.42
C PHE A 203 -19.43 -11.56 -5.55
N VAL A 204 -18.92 -12.77 -5.86
CA VAL A 204 -19.50 -13.67 -6.85
C VAL A 204 -19.98 -14.91 -6.12
N ASP A 205 -21.29 -15.13 -6.15
CA ASP A 205 -21.93 -16.29 -5.53
C ASP A 205 -21.43 -17.62 -6.12
N GLN A 206 -21.50 -18.66 -5.30
CA GLN A 206 -21.24 -20.04 -5.73
C GLN A 206 -22.30 -20.51 -6.72
N THR A 207 -21.85 -21.14 -7.79
CA THR A 207 -22.73 -21.89 -8.70
C THR A 207 -23.33 -23.11 -8.01
N GLU A 208 -24.46 -23.62 -8.51
CA GLU A 208 -25.11 -24.81 -7.91
C GLU A 208 -24.21 -26.06 -7.96
N GLU A 209 -23.35 -26.17 -8.97
CA GLU A 209 -22.38 -27.26 -9.08
C GLU A 209 -21.25 -27.17 -8.05
N GLU A 210 -20.76 -25.95 -7.79
CA GLU A 210 -19.78 -25.64 -6.76
C GLU A 210 -20.32 -25.95 -5.36
N LYS A 211 -21.58 -25.58 -5.07
CA LYS A 211 -22.26 -25.93 -3.82
C LYS A 211 -22.32 -27.44 -3.59
N LYS A 212 -22.65 -28.22 -4.64
CA LYS A 212 -22.67 -29.70 -4.56
C LYS A 212 -21.28 -30.29 -4.30
N LYS A 213 -20.23 -29.66 -4.83
CA LYS A 213 -18.83 -30.08 -4.67
C LYS A 213 -18.17 -29.50 -3.41
N GLN A 214 -18.88 -28.67 -2.63
CA GLN A 214 -18.30 -27.87 -1.53
C GLN A 214 -17.03 -27.11 -1.96
N ALA A 215 -17.00 -26.69 -3.22
CA ALA A 215 -15.92 -25.91 -3.80
C ALA A 215 -16.39 -24.47 -4.00
N HIS A 216 -15.48 -23.51 -3.89
CA HIS A 216 -15.76 -22.11 -4.21
C HIS A 216 -14.55 -21.54 -4.94
N GLU A 217 -14.55 -21.66 -6.26
CA GLU A 217 -13.40 -21.28 -7.08
C GLU A 217 -13.33 -19.77 -7.27
N SER A 218 -14.49 -19.09 -7.20
CA SER A 218 -14.60 -17.63 -7.28
C SER A 218 -14.28 -16.88 -5.98
N LEU A 219 -14.00 -17.60 -4.88
CA LEU A 219 -13.76 -17.01 -3.56
C LEU A 219 -12.56 -16.05 -3.55
N ASN A 220 -11.53 -16.33 -4.36
CA ASN A 220 -10.36 -15.47 -4.51
C ASN A 220 -10.63 -14.18 -5.31
N LYS A 221 -11.77 -14.10 -6.01
CA LYS A 221 -12.17 -12.93 -6.82
C LYS A 221 -12.89 -11.87 -5.99
N HIS A 222 -13.40 -12.24 -4.81
CA HIS A 222 -13.97 -11.29 -3.86
C HIS A 222 -12.83 -10.52 -3.19
N THR A 223 -12.67 -9.25 -3.55
CA THR A 223 -11.56 -8.42 -3.08
C THR A 223 -12.02 -7.24 -2.23
N TYR A 224 -13.28 -6.80 -2.35
CA TYR A 224 -13.79 -5.70 -1.54
C TYR A 224 -15.31 -5.71 -1.33
N THR A 225 -15.74 -4.98 -0.32
CA THR A 225 -17.12 -4.62 -0.04
C THR A 225 -17.15 -3.22 0.60
N ILE A 226 -17.95 -2.33 0.05
CA ILE A 226 -18.11 -0.95 0.49
C ILE A 226 -19.51 -0.78 1.07
N TYR A 227 -19.56 -0.31 2.31
CA TYR A 227 -20.79 0.13 2.97
C TYR A 227 -20.77 1.65 3.03
N ASN A 228 -21.76 2.28 2.39
CA ASN A 228 -21.93 3.71 2.40
C ASN A 228 -23.09 4.11 3.30
N ALA A 229 -22.85 5.11 4.13
CA ALA A 229 -23.83 5.78 4.97
C ALA A 229 -23.66 7.30 4.85
N LYS A 230 -24.57 8.04 5.48
CA LYS A 230 -24.45 9.50 5.57
C LYS A 230 -23.17 9.86 6.33
N TYR A 231 -22.32 10.69 5.72
CA TYR A 231 -20.99 11.11 6.24
C TYR A 231 -19.99 9.99 6.51
N LYS A 232 -20.32 8.71 6.30
CA LYS A 232 -19.45 7.59 6.67
C LYS A 232 -19.41 6.56 5.56
N THR A 233 -18.21 6.09 5.24
CA THR A 233 -18.00 4.98 4.34
C THR A 233 -17.08 3.99 5.00
N THR A 234 -17.51 2.73 5.07
CA THR A 234 -16.71 1.62 5.57
C THR A 234 -16.32 0.76 4.37
N LEU A 235 -15.02 0.68 4.11
CA LEU A 235 -14.50 -0.20 3.09
C LEU A 235 -13.89 -1.42 3.75
N MET A 236 -14.35 -2.60 3.36
CA MET A 236 -13.78 -3.87 3.73
C MET A 236 -13.06 -4.44 2.52
N SER A 237 -11.77 -4.77 2.66
CA SER A 237 -11.00 -5.47 1.63
C SER A 237 -10.70 -6.89 2.09
N HIS A 238 -10.71 -7.81 1.15
CA HIS A 238 -10.60 -9.25 1.39
C HIS A 238 -9.33 -9.77 0.75
N HIS A 239 -8.35 -10.15 1.57
CA HIS A 239 -7.08 -10.70 1.10
C HIS A 239 -7.05 -12.20 1.34
N TYR A 240 -7.44 -12.96 0.32
CA TYR A 240 -7.35 -14.42 0.33
C TYR A 240 -5.90 -14.89 0.22
N ILE A 241 -5.57 -15.96 0.93
CA ILE A 241 -4.37 -16.76 0.71
C ILE A 241 -4.63 -18.24 1.00
N GLU A 242 -4.16 -19.10 0.10
CA GLU A 242 -4.16 -20.55 0.30
C GLU A 242 -3.08 -20.97 1.30
N TYR A 243 -3.36 -22.01 2.09
CA TYR A 243 -2.36 -22.54 3.02
C TYR A 243 -1.14 -23.05 2.27
N ARG A 244 0.02 -22.51 2.64
CA ARG A 244 1.33 -22.91 2.12
C ARG A 244 2.08 -23.72 3.17
N PRO A 245 3.06 -24.54 2.76
CA PRO A 245 4.02 -25.13 3.69
C PRO A 245 4.62 -24.05 4.59
N GLY A 246 4.52 -24.24 5.91
CA GLY A 246 4.92 -23.27 6.93
C GLY A 246 3.82 -22.33 7.44
N TYR A 247 2.58 -22.45 6.95
CA TYR A 247 1.42 -21.66 7.40
C TYR A 247 1.71 -20.15 7.51
N LEU A 248 2.47 -19.62 6.53
CA LEU A 248 2.85 -18.21 6.49
C LEU A 248 1.68 -17.36 6.03
N THR A 249 1.47 -16.25 6.72
CA THR A 249 0.25 -15.43 6.63
C THR A 249 0.61 -13.96 6.47
N TYR A 250 -0.31 -13.10 6.04
CA TYR A 250 0.02 -11.68 5.90
C TYR A 250 0.45 -11.08 7.25
N ASN A 251 1.53 -10.30 7.24
CA ASN A 251 2.08 -9.68 8.45
C ASN A 251 2.16 -8.15 8.36
N LYS A 252 1.98 -7.58 7.17
CA LYS A 252 2.00 -6.13 6.97
C LYS A 252 0.94 -5.70 5.97
N ILE A 253 0.34 -4.55 6.21
CA ILE A 253 -0.67 -3.95 5.36
C ILE A 253 -0.27 -2.51 5.04
N ALA A 254 -0.47 -2.11 3.79
CA ALA A 254 -0.38 -0.73 3.36
C ALA A 254 -1.74 -0.26 2.85
N VAL A 255 -2.23 0.86 3.38
CA VAL A 255 -3.44 1.55 2.91
C VAL A 255 -3.03 2.86 2.26
N LEU A 256 -3.41 3.01 0.99
CA LEU A 256 -3.14 4.19 0.18
C LEU A 256 -4.47 4.75 -0.34
N ILE A 257 -4.79 6.00 0.00
CA ILE A 257 -5.99 6.67 -0.51
C ILE A 257 -5.54 7.85 -1.35
N PHE A 258 -6.17 8.01 -2.51
CA PHE A 258 -5.89 9.03 -3.49
C PHE A 258 -7.12 9.90 -3.73
N ASN A 259 -6.87 11.13 -4.13
CA ASN A 259 -7.87 12.05 -4.63
C ASN A 259 -7.72 12.16 -6.16
N PRO A 260 -8.67 11.61 -6.94
CA PRO A 260 -8.59 11.61 -8.39
C PRO A 260 -8.73 13.01 -9.00
N LEU A 261 -9.29 13.98 -8.27
CA LEU A 261 -9.49 15.35 -8.75
C LEU A 261 -8.21 16.19 -8.74
N LYS A 262 -7.16 15.75 -8.05
CA LYS A 262 -5.87 16.46 -8.02
C LYS A 262 -5.01 16.01 -9.21
N GLU A 263 -4.46 16.96 -9.98
CA GLU A 263 -3.56 16.63 -11.10
C GLU A 263 -2.19 16.15 -10.62
N LYS A 264 -1.66 16.77 -9.56
CA LYS A 264 -0.39 16.41 -8.91
C LYS A 264 -0.65 16.01 -7.47
N ASN A 265 0.22 15.16 -6.90
CA ASN A 265 0.17 14.77 -5.49
C ASN A 265 -1.19 14.17 -5.07
N LYS A 266 -1.63 13.15 -5.83
CA LYS A 266 -2.92 12.49 -5.65
C LYS A 266 -3.03 11.75 -4.32
N LEU A 267 -1.93 11.26 -3.76
CA LEU A 267 -1.93 10.50 -2.51
C LEU A 267 -2.34 11.40 -1.33
N VAL A 268 -3.47 11.11 -0.70
CA VAL A 268 -4.01 11.90 0.42
C VAL A 268 -3.91 11.22 1.78
N TYR A 269 -3.82 9.89 1.79
CA TYR A 269 -3.62 9.12 3.01
C TYR A 269 -2.68 7.96 2.74
N ARG A 270 -1.75 7.74 3.67
CA ARG A 270 -0.81 6.62 3.63
C ARG A 270 -0.62 6.09 5.03
N LYS A 271 -0.84 4.78 5.22
CA LYS A 271 -0.52 4.13 6.49
C LYS A 271 0.00 2.72 6.26
N PHE A 272 1.13 2.41 6.89
CA PHE A 272 1.71 1.07 6.99
C PHE A 272 1.43 0.52 8.38
N MET A 273 0.93 -0.70 8.46
CA MET A 273 0.54 -1.35 9.72
C MET A 273 1.12 -2.76 9.76
N ASP A 274 1.69 -3.11 10.91
CA ASP A 274 2.09 -4.48 11.22
C ASP A 274 0.89 -5.23 11.80
N VAL A 275 0.60 -6.41 11.26
CA VAL A 275 -0.52 -7.29 11.66
C VAL A 275 -0.06 -8.68 12.06
N SER A 276 1.24 -8.86 12.32
CA SER A 276 1.81 -10.12 12.83
C SER A 276 1.11 -10.66 14.09
N GLY A 277 0.55 -9.79 14.94
CA GLY A 277 -0.17 -10.16 16.16
C GLY A 277 -1.65 -10.55 15.97
N VAL A 278 -2.21 -10.44 14.76
CA VAL A 278 -3.64 -10.72 14.52
C VAL A 278 -3.87 -12.24 14.48
N LYS A 279 -4.56 -12.73 15.50
CA LYS A 279 -4.92 -14.15 15.63
C LYS A 279 -6.11 -14.50 14.72
N LEU A 280 -6.12 -15.75 14.26
CA LEU A 280 -7.30 -16.36 13.64
C LEU A 280 -8.47 -16.33 14.62
N ARG A 281 -9.62 -15.86 14.15
CA ARG A 281 -10.87 -15.86 14.90
C ARG A 281 -11.48 -17.25 14.77
N ASN A 282 -11.69 -17.91 15.91
CA ASN A 282 -12.38 -19.20 16.01
C ASN A 282 -13.85 -19.09 15.61
#